data_AF-A0A9X9X264-F1
#
_entry.id   AF-A0A9X9X264-F1
#
_cell.length_a   1.000
_cell.length_b   1.000
_cell.length_c   1.000
_cell.angle_alpha   90.00
_cell.angle_beta   90.00
_cell.angle_gamma   90.00
#
_symmetry.space_group_name_H-M   'P 1'
#
loop_
_entity.id
_entity.type
_entity.pdbx_description
1 polymer ?
#
loop_
_entity_poly.entity_id
_entity_poly.type
_entity_poly.pdbx_seq_one_letter_code
_entity_poly.pdbx_strand_id
1 'polypeptide(L)'
;MLLIVAATATFSLYVIHKAARVISELGSNIAQLEQRLVGLEQANPALPGAKNVPPRRQGRHISSGSKFEEEIGYSRAVAVGDDIWVSGTTGYDYSTMTIQPDVVAQCDQTFRNIAAALEQAGASLDDVVRVLFIVPDPKDWQPCWPVIKKYLGKARPASTLIHTALMSPEMKIEIEVTARRGSAA
;
A
#
# COMPACT_ATOMS: atom_id res chain seq x y z
N MET A 1 -66.62 24.79 -34.57
CA MET A 1 -66.54 23.37 -34.13
C MET A 1 -65.59 22.54 -35.00
N LEU A 2 -65.64 22.62 -36.33
CA LEU A 2 -64.75 21.86 -37.25
C LEU A 2 -63.24 22.15 -37.10
N LEU A 3 -62.85 23.42 -36.88
CA LEU A 3 -61.44 23.82 -36.75
C LEU A 3 -60.74 23.28 -35.48
N ILE A 4 -61.48 23.08 -34.39
CA ILE A 4 -60.91 22.57 -33.13
C ILE A 4 -60.62 21.06 -33.25
N VAL A 5 -61.48 20.31 -33.94
CA VAL A 5 -61.31 18.86 -34.18
C VAL A 5 -60.13 18.58 -35.12
N ALA A 6 -59.91 19.42 -36.14
CA ALA A 6 -58.76 19.29 -37.03
C ALA A 6 -57.42 19.56 -36.32
N ALA A 7 -57.37 20.58 -35.45
CA ALA A 7 -56.17 20.92 -34.69
C ALA A 7 -55.79 19.84 -33.66
N THR A 8 -56.76 19.24 -32.96
CA THR A 8 -56.50 18.15 -32.00
C THR A 8 -56.07 16.85 -32.69
N ALA A 9 -56.60 16.55 -33.89
CA ALA A 9 -56.17 15.42 -34.70
C ALA A 9 -54.73 15.59 -35.21
N THR A 10 -54.36 16.80 -35.64
CA THR A 10 -53.01 17.10 -36.13
C THR A 10 -51.97 17.08 -35.00
N PHE A 11 -52.34 17.58 -33.81
CA PHE A 11 -51.49 17.50 -32.62
C PHE A 11 -51.31 16.05 -32.15
N SER A 12 -52.37 15.24 -32.17
CA SER A 12 -52.28 13.80 -31.85
C SER A 12 -51.38 13.05 -32.83
N LEU A 13 -51.52 13.28 -34.13
CA LEU A 13 -50.64 12.68 -35.15
C LEU A 13 -49.18 13.11 -34.95
N TYR A 14 -48.92 14.39 -34.62
CA TYR A 14 -47.58 14.90 -34.37
C TYR A 14 -46.92 14.25 -33.15
N VAL A 15 -47.66 14.07 -32.05
CA VAL A 15 -47.15 13.40 -30.84
C VAL A 15 -46.84 11.93 -31.13
N ILE A 16 -47.70 11.22 -31.86
CA ILE A 16 -47.47 9.83 -32.27
C ILE A 16 -46.23 9.72 -33.15
N HIS A 17 -46.07 10.62 -34.14
CA HIS A 17 -44.92 10.60 -35.05
C HIS A 17 -43.61 10.92 -34.32
N LYS A 18 -43.63 11.87 -33.36
CA LYS A 18 -42.46 12.19 -32.53
C LYS A 18 -42.09 11.05 -31.58
N ALA A 19 -43.08 10.38 -30.98
CA ALA A 19 -42.86 9.19 -30.16
C ALA A 19 -42.27 8.03 -30.99
N ALA A 20 -42.80 7.78 -32.19
CA ALA A 20 -42.27 6.76 -33.11
C ALA A 20 -40.81 7.02 -33.50
N ARG A 21 -40.45 8.29 -33.72
CA ARG A 21 -39.07 8.69 -34.03
C ARG A 21 -38.13 8.47 -32.84
N VAL A 22 -38.52 8.84 -31.63
CA VAL A 22 -37.74 8.58 -30.41
C VAL A 22 -37.56 7.08 -30.17
N ILE A 23 -38.59 6.26 -30.37
CA ILE A 23 -38.51 4.81 -30.25
C ILE A 23 -37.54 4.22 -31.28
N SER A 24 -37.58 4.71 -32.53
CA SER A 24 -36.65 4.28 -33.59
C SER A 24 -35.21 4.69 -33.30
N GLU A 25 -34.98 5.90 -32.80
CA GLU A 25 -33.64 6.39 -32.40
C GLU A 25 -33.10 5.60 -31.20
N LEU A 26 -33.93 5.31 -30.20
CA LEU A 26 -33.55 4.46 -29.06
C LEU A 26 -33.23 3.03 -29.50
N GLY A 27 -34.03 2.44 -30.40
CA GLY A 27 -33.78 1.11 -30.94
C GLY A 27 -32.45 1.04 -31.72
N SER A 28 -32.14 2.08 -32.49
CA SER A 28 -30.87 2.17 -33.23
C SER A 28 -29.66 2.33 -32.31
N ASN A 29 -29.80 3.11 -31.23
CA ASN A 29 -28.75 3.28 -30.22
C ASN A 29 -28.51 1.99 -29.41
N ILE A 30 -29.57 1.26 -29.06
CA ILE A 30 -29.46 -0.05 -28.39
C ILE A 30 -28.72 -1.04 -29.29
N ALA A 31 -29.10 -1.15 -30.57
CA ALA A 31 -28.42 -2.03 -31.52
C ALA A 31 -26.93 -1.70 -31.69
N GLN A 32 -26.57 -0.40 -31.71
CA GLN A 32 -25.16 0.02 -31.74
C GLN A 32 -24.42 -0.31 -30.44
N LEU A 33 -25.06 -0.16 -29.28
CA LEU A 33 -24.45 -0.52 -27.99
C LEU A 33 -24.26 -2.04 -27.85
N GLU A 34 -25.22 -2.84 -28.32
CA GLU A 34 -25.11 -4.30 -28.37
C GLU A 34 -23.96 -4.74 -29.28
N GLN A 35 -23.82 -4.15 -30.48
CA GLN A 35 -22.68 -4.42 -31.35
C GLN A 35 -21.34 -4.02 -30.73
N ARG A 36 -21.29 -2.89 -29.99
CA ARG A 36 -20.09 -2.47 -29.25
C ARG A 36 -19.79 -3.39 -28.07
N LEU A 37 -20.80 -3.89 -27.35
CA LEU A 37 -20.65 -4.87 -26.28
C LEU A 37 -20.11 -6.20 -26.81
N VAL A 38 -20.68 -6.72 -27.90
CA VAL A 38 -20.16 -7.92 -28.58
C VAL A 38 -18.72 -7.69 -29.05
N GLY A 39 -18.41 -6.51 -29.60
CA GLY A 39 -17.05 -6.14 -29.98
C GLY A 39 -16.09 -6.05 -28.79
N LEU A 40 -16.54 -5.57 -27.62
CA LEU A 40 -15.75 -5.53 -26.38
C LEU A 40 -15.53 -6.92 -25.78
N GLU A 41 -16.52 -7.82 -25.87
CA GLU A 41 -16.39 -9.23 -25.47
C GLU A 41 -15.45 -9.99 -26.40
N GLN A 42 -15.48 -9.72 -27.71
CA GLN A 42 -14.59 -10.34 -28.70
C GLN A 42 -13.17 -9.75 -28.68
N ALA A 43 -13.03 -8.45 -28.37
CA ALA A 43 -11.75 -7.78 -28.20
C ALA A 43 -11.09 -8.08 -26.82
N ASN A 44 -11.86 -8.65 -25.88
CA ASN A 44 -11.34 -9.14 -24.61
C ASN A 44 -11.60 -10.64 -24.48
N PRO A 45 -10.83 -11.50 -25.19
CA PRO A 45 -10.98 -12.94 -25.15
C PRO A 45 -10.47 -13.47 -23.80
N ALA A 46 -11.20 -13.21 -22.72
CA ALA A 46 -10.82 -13.49 -21.34
C ALA A 46 -9.47 -12.87 -20.90
N LEU A 47 -9.46 -12.31 -19.69
CA LEU A 47 -8.21 -12.29 -18.92
C LEU A 47 -7.66 -13.74 -18.92
N PRO A 48 -6.42 -13.99 -19.35
CA PRO A 48 -5.92 -15.36 -19.45
C PRO A 48 -5.94 -16.02 -18.07
N GLY A 49 -6.89 -16.94 -17.87
CA GLY A 49 -6.88 -17.95 -16.81
C GLY A 49 -7.41 -17.53 -15.44
N ALA A 50 -8.73 -17.64 -15.23
CA ALA A 50 -9.26 -17.95 -13.88
C ALA A 50 -8.75 -19.30 -13.34
N LYS A 51 -8.15 -20.14 -14.20
CA LYS A 51 -7.45 -21.39 -13.85
C LYS A 51 -5.95 -21.21 -13.59
N ASN A 52 -5.39 -20.04 -13.93
CA ASN A 52 -3.98 -19.66 -13.73
C ASN A 52 -3.89 -18.39 -12.88
N VAL A 53 -4.83 -18.16 -11.95
CA VAL A 53 -4.58 -17.22 -10.87
C VAL A 53 -3.38 -17.80 -10.12
N PRO A 54 -2.17 -17.18 -10.18
CA PRO A 54 -1.07 -17.67 -9.38
C PRO A 54 -1.57 -17.74 -7.94
N PRO A 55 -1.20 -18.79 -7.18
CA PRO A 55 -1.63 -18.89 -5.79
C PRO A 55 -1.37 -17.53 -5.15
N ARG A 56 -2.37 -16.98 -4.44
CA ARG A 56 -2.17 -15.72 -3.68
C ARG A 56 -0.83 -15.88 -2.99
N ARG A 57 0.15 -15.03 -3.32
CA ARG A 57 1.46 -15.11 -2.67
C ARG A 57 1.18 -14.94 -1.18
N GLN A 58 1.18 -16.04 -0.45
CA GLN A 58 0.88 -16.02 0.97
C GLN A 58 2.02 -15.22 1.60
N GLY A 59 1.65 -14.20 2.40
CA GLY A 59 2.64 -13.39 3.09
C GLY A 59 3.44 -14.27 4.04
N ARG A 60 4.76 -14.16 4.01
CA ARG A 60 5.60 -14.79 5.02
C ARG A 60 5.76 -13.83 6.19
N HIS A 61 5.35 -14.29 7.36
CA HIS A 61 5.52 -13.59 8.62
C HIS A 61 6.89 -13.90 9.22
N ILE A 62 7.58 -12.88 9.68
CA ILE A 62 8.91 -12.96 10.28
C ILE A 62 8.77 -12.49 11.73
N SER A 63 9.35 -13.24 12.66
CA SER A 63 9.33 -12.94 14.08
C SER A 63 10.71 -12.59 14.59
N SER A 64 10.79 -11.69 15.56
CA SER A 64 12.02 -11.41 16.31
C SER A 64 12.13 -12.20 17.62
N GLY A 65 11.10 -12.98 17.98
CA GLY A 65 10.99 -13.63 19.30
C GLY A 65 10.59 -12.67 20.43
N SER A 66 10.20 -11.42 20.09
CA SER A 66 9.69 -10.49 21.08
C SER A 66 8.33 -10.96 21.61
N LYS A 67 8.18 -11.03 22.94
CA LYS A 67 6.90 -11.29 23.61
C LYS A 67 5.75 -10.38 23.16
N PHE A 68 6.07 -9.15 22.75
CA PHE A 68 5.07 -8.21 22.24
C PHE A 68 4.38 -8.66 20.95
N GLU A 69 5.05 -9.47 20.12
CA GLU A 69 4.46 -9.97 18.88
C GLU A 69 3.26 -10.88 19.15
N GLU A 70 3.34 -11.69 20.20
CA GLU A 70 2.25 -12.55 20.66
C GLU A 70 1.18 -11.77 21.44
N GLU A 71 1.60 -10.91 22.38
CA GLU A 71 0.67 -10.16 23.24
C GLU A 71 -0.14 -9.09 22.49
N ILE A 72 0.48 -8.39 21.52
CA ILE A 72 -0.15 -7.27 20.79
C ILE A 72 -0.70 -7.74 19.43
N GLY A 73 -0.08 -8.75 18.81
CA GLY A 73 -0.51 -9.29 17.52
C GLY A 73 0.09 -8.55 16.32
N TYR A 74 1.41 -8.65 16.15
CA TYR A 74 2.10 -8.19 14.95
C TYR A 74 3.29 -9.11 14.63
N SER A 75 3.82 -9.02 13.41
CA SER A 75 5.06 -9.71 13.01
C SER A 75 6.18 -8.69 12.92
N ARG A 76 7.43 -9.04 13.27
CA ARG A 76 8.60 -8.16 13.06
C ARG A 76 8.67 -7.67 11.61
N ALA A 77 8.37 -8.54 10.66
CA ALA A 77 8.17 -8.16 9.27
C ALA A 77 7.17 -9.08 8.57
N VAL A 78 6.59 -8.59 7.47
CA VAL A 78 5.77 -9.38 6.54
C VAL A 78 6.34 -9.20 5.13
N ALA A 79 6.60 -10.32 4.46
CA ALA A 79 7.09 -10.34 3.08
C ALA A 79 6.02 -10.90 2.13
N VAL A 80 5.61 -10.12 1.13
CA VAL A 80 4.67 -10.56 0.08
C VAL A 80 5.35 -10.41 -1.28
N GLY A 81 5.84 -11.53 -1.81
CA GLY A 81 6.69 -11.50 -2.99
C GLY A 81 8.03 -10.82 -2.72
N ASP A 82 8.27 -9.68 -3.38
CA ASP A 82 9.50 -8.90 -3.22
C ASP A 82 9.32 -7.68 -2.31
N ASP A 83 8.08 -7.33 -1.97
CA ASP A 83 7.78 -6.24 -1.06
C ASP A 83 7.82 -6.73 0.39
N ILE A 84 8.52 -5.98 1.24
CA ILE A 84 8.78 -6.32 2.64
C ILE A 84 8.45 -5.10 3.50
N TRP A 85 7.57 -5.30 4.48
CA TRP A 85 7.24 -4.29 5.49
C TRP A 85 7.80 -4.73 6.83
N VAL A 86 8.67 -3.94 7.41
CA VAL A 86 9.21 -4.14 8.76
C VAL A 86 8.44 -3.24 9.71
N SER A 87 7.92 -3.80 10.78
CA SER A 87 7.19 -3.03 11.79
C SER A 87 8.08 -1.99 12.47
N GLY A 88 7.44 -0.98 13.06
CA GLY A 88 8.09 -0.03 13.97
C GLY A 88 8.98 -0.77 14.98
N THR A 89 10.26 -0.44 14.94
CA THR A 89 11.30 -1.13 15.71
C THR A 89 12.02 -0.13 16.60
N THR A 90 12.10 -0.43 17.88
CA THR A 90 12.78 0.37 18.90
C THR A 90 14.12 -0.26 19.29
N GLY A 91 14.91 0.43 20.11
CA GLY A 91 16.28 0.06 20.46
C GLY A 91 16.44 -1.11 21.45
N TYR A 92 15.45 -2.00 21.59
CA TYR A 92 15.56 -3.18 22.46
C TYR A 92 16.55 -4.19 21.90
N ASP A 93 17.38 -4.75 22.79
CA ASP A 93 18.01 -6.03 22.56
C ASP A 93 17.01 -7.13 22.96
N TYR A 94 16.48 -7.87 21.97
CA TYR A 94 15.49 -8.92 22.22
C TYR A 94 16.09 -10.19 22.85
N SER A 95 17.42 -10.35 22.86
CA SER A 95 18.07 -11.47 23.54
C SER A 95 18.10 -11.30 25.06
N THR A 96 18.28 -10.06 25.51
CA THR A 96 18.34 -9.70 26.95
C THR A 96 17.07 -9.01 27.43
N MET A 97 16.18 -8.62 26.51
CA MET A 97 14.99 -7.78 26.76
C MET A 97 15.34 -6.47 27.49
N THR A 98 16.46 -5.85 27.13
CA THR A 98 16.92 -4.57 27.69
C THR A 98 17.02 -3.48 26.63
N ILE A 99 17.00 -2.23 27.07
CA ILE A 99 17.17 -1.05 26.20
C ILE A 99 18.22 -0.12 26.82
N GLN A 100 19.11 0.40 25.99
CA GLN A 100 20.16 1.32 26.44
C GLN A 100 19.58 2.73 26.66
N PRO A 101 20.06 3.51 27.64
CA PRO A 101 19.56 4.87 27.88
C PRO A 101 20.03 5.89 26.83
N ASP A 102 21.10 5.57 26.08
CA ASP A 102 21.66 6.43 25.05
C ASP A 102 20.94 6.25 23.70
N VAL A 103 20.57 7.36 23.05
CA VAL A 103 19.82 7.30 21.77
C VAL A 103 20.67 6.77 20.62
N VAL A 104 21.98 7.03 20.62
CA VAL A 104 22.87 6.56 19.55
C VAL A 104 22.97 5.04 19.62
N ALA A 105 23.10 4.48 20.82
CA ALA A 105 23.06 3.04 21.07
C ALA A 105 21.69 2.44 20.69
N GLN A 106 20.58 3.08 21.05
CA GLN A 106 19.25 2.62 20.63
C GLN A 106 19.10 2.61 19.11
N CYS A 107 19.54 3.66 18.42
CA CYS A 107 19.49 3.77 16.96
C CYS A 107 20.28 2.63 16.29
N ASP A 108 21.49 2.33 16.78
CA ASP A 108 22.30 1.24 16.22
C ASP A 108 21.63 -0.12 16.47
N GLN A 109 21.07 -0.35 17.66
CA GLN A 109 20.34 -1.58 17.96
C GLN A 109 19.07 -1.73 17.11
N THR A 110 18.33 -0.65 16.90
CA THR A 110 17.15 -0.64 16.01
C THR A 110 17.51 -1.10 14.60
N PHE A 111 18.59 -0.57 14.03
CA PHE A 111 19.03 -0.99 12.69
C PHE A 111 19.49 -2.44 12.64
N ARG A 112 20.15 -2.97 13.69
CA ARG A 112 20.49 -4.39 13.76
C ARG A 112 19.25 -5.28 13.74
N ASN A 113 18.23 -4.91 14.51
CA ASN A 113 16.96 -5.63 14.55
C ASN A 113 16.25 -5.61 13.18
N ILE A 114 16.24 -4.44 12.52
CA ILE A 114 15.68 -4.29 11.17
C ILE A 114 16.47 -5.13 10.15
N ALA A 115 17.81 -5.07 10.19
CA ALA A 115 18.67 -5.85 9.31
C ALA A 115 18.41 -7.34 9.46
N ALA A 116 18.34 -7.85 10.70
CA ALA A 116 18.03 -9.26 10.96
C ALA A 116 16.65 -9.68 10.41
N ALA A 117 15.65 -8.80 10.48
CA ALA A 117 14.33 -9.05 9.90
C ALA A 117 14.37 -9.09 8.36
N LEU A 118 15.10 -8.17 7.73
CA LEU A 118 15.29 -8.12 6.28
C LEU A 118 16.09 -9.34 5.79
N GLU A 119 17.13 -9.75 6.50
CA GLU A 119 17.93 -10.94 6.18
C GLU A 119 17.06 -12.21 6.22
N GLN A 120 16.23 -12.37 7.25
CA GLN A 120 15.23 -13.44 7.28
C GLN A 120 14.25 -13.34 6.12
N ALA A 121 13.97 -12.13 5.63
CA ALA A 121 13.15 -11.87 4.44
C ALA A 121 13.89 -12.14 3.11
N GLY A 122 15.19 -12.45 3.14
CA GLY A 122 16.03 -12.57 1.95
C GLY A 122 16.29 -11.23 1.26
N ALA A 123 16.38 -10.14 2.03
CA ALA A 123 16.72 -8.79 1.60
C ALA A 123 17.76 -8.18 2.56
N SER A 124 18.16 -6.95 2.28
CA SER A 124 19.17 -6.22 3.04
C SER A 124 18.74 -4.78 3.29
N LEU A 125 19.51 -4.04 4.09
CA LEU A 125 19.29 -2.60 4.27
C LEU A 125 19.49 -1.81 2.97
N ASP A 126 20.24 -2.34 2.00
CA ASP A 126 20.41 -1.75 0.67
C ASP A 126 19.13 -1.82 -0.17
N ASP A 127 18.20 -2.71 0.20
CA ASP A 127 16.88 -2.86 -0.45
C ASP A 127 15.81 -1.93 0.16
N VAL A 128 16.15 -1.12 1.17
CA VAL A 128 15.21 -0.20 1.82
C VAL A 128 14.89 0.96 0.88
N VAL A 129 13.61 1.13 0.57
CA VAL A 129 13.11 2.18 -0.33
C VAL A 129 12.38 3.31 0.40
N ARG A 130 11.89 3.06 1.62
CA ARG A 130 11.25 4.04 2.49
C ARG A 130 11.61 3.81 3.95
N VAL A 131 11.85 4.89 4.68
CA VAL A 131 12.05 4.90 6.14
C VAL A 131 11.18 5.98 6.80
N LEU A 132 10.60 5.63 7.95
CA LEU A 132 9.93 6.54 8.86
C LEU A 132 10.68 6.51 10.21
N PHE A 133 11.13 7.67 10.65
CA PHE A 133 11.73 7.89 11.96
C PHE A 133 10.71 8.55 12.88
N ILE A 134 10.57 8.02 14.10
CA ILE A 134 9.79 8.62 15.17
C ILE A 134 10.73 8.88 16.35
N VAL A 135 10.89 10.15 16.71
CA VAL A 135 11.87 10.59 17.73
C VAL A 135 11.19 11.56 18.71
N PRO A 136 10.96 11.18 19.98
CA PRO A 136 10.27 12.04 20.95
C PRO A 136 10.93 13.39 21.20
N ASP A 137 12.24 13.42 21.47
CA ASP A 137 12.99 14.66 21.72
C ASP A 137 13.76 15.07 20.45
N PRO A 138 13.48 16.26 19.86
CA PRO A 138 14.24 16.75 18.72
C PRO A 138 15.76 16.85 18.94
N LYS A 139 16.22 16.98 20.19
CA LYS A 139 17.65 17.03 20.53
C LYS A 139 18.37 15.70 20.27
N ASP A 140 17.63 14.60 20.33
CA ASP A 140 18.15 13.25 20.12
C ASP A 140 18.34 12.93 18.62
N TRP A 141 17.79 13.74 17.70
CA TRP A 141 17.84 13.46 16.26
C TRP A 141 19.23 13.57 15.64
N GLN A 142 19.90 14.71 15.83
CA GLN A 142 21.21 14.97 15.21
C GLN A 142 22.29 13.96 15.67
N PRO A 143 22.36 13.56 16.95
CA PRO A 143 23.25 12.50 17.41
C PRO A 143 23.14 11.17 16.63
N CYS A 144 21.96 10.81 16.11
CA CYS A 144 21.75 9.56 15.37
C CYS A 144 22.30 9.57 13.93
N TRP A 145 22.58 10.74 13.35
CA TRP A 145 22.94 10.84 11.92
C TRP A 145 24.12 9.96 11.48
N PRO A 146 25.23 9.84 12.25
CA PRO A 146 26.34 8.96 11.87
C PRO A 146 25.92 7.49 11.77
N VAL A 147 25.06 7.03 12.68
CA VAL A 147 24.51 5.66 12.68
C VAL A 147 23.56 5.46 11.50
N ILE A 148 22.65 6.41 11.27
CA ILE A 148 21.74 6.36 10.12
C ILE A 148 22.53 6.31 8.80
N LYS A 149 23.57 7.14 8.66
CA LYS A 149 24.43 7.15 7.47
C LYS A 149 25.19 5.84 7.29
N LYS A 150 25.65 5.21 8.39
CA LYS A 150 26.29 3.88 8.36
C LYS A 150 25.36 2.82 7.75
N TYR A 151 24.07 2.83 8.07
CA TYR A 151 23.13 1.79 7.64
C TYR A 151 22.39 2.10 6.34
N LEU A 152 21.98 3.35 6.12
CA LEU A 152 21.14 3.77 4.98
C LEU A 152 21.87 4.65 3.97
N GLY A 153 23.15 4.97 4.20
CA GLY A 153 23.92 5.88 3.35
C GLY A 153 24.07 5.40 1.89
N LYS A 154 24.01 4.09 1.66
CA LYS A 154 24.00 3.48 0.33
C LYS A 154 22.59 3.46 -0.28
N ALA A 155 21.60 2.90 0.43
CA ALA A 155 20.22 2.79 -0.03
C ALA A 155 19.55 4.13 -0.35
N ARG A 156 19.81 5.16 0.49
CA ARG A 156 19.24 6.51 0.39
C ARG A 156 17.71 6.51 0.15
N PRO A 157 16.91 5.84 1.01
CA PRO A 157 15.46 5.73 0.84
C PRO A 157 14.74 7.07 0.93
N ALA A 158 13.48 7.10 0.45
CA ALA A 158 12.55 8.15 0.83
C ALA A 158 12.40 8.18 2.36
N SER A 159 12.46 9.37 2.97
CA SER A 159 12.64 9.51 4.42
C SER A 159 11.66 10.51 5.02
N THR A 160 10.98 10.12 6.09
CA THR A 160 10.10 10.98 6.91
C THR A 160 10.55 10.95 8.37
N LEU A 161 10.51 12.10 9.04
CA LEU A 161 10.76 12.24 10.48
C LEU A 161 9.51 12.81 11.16
N ILE A 162 9.11 12.22 12.29
CA ILE A 162 8.03 12.70 13.15
C ILE A 162 8.55 12.83 14.58
N HIS A 163 8.17 13.92 15.25
CA HIS A 163 8.41 14.11 16.68
C HIS A 163 7.12 13.85 17.47
N THR A 164 7.06 12.74 18.19
CA THR A 164 5.95 12.35 19.08
C THR A 164 6.42 11.33 20.11
N ALA A 165 5.67 11.18 21.21
CA ALA A 165 5.93 10.18 22.24
C ALA A 165 5.85 8.74 21.68
N LEU A 166 6.62 7.84 22.27
CA LEU A 166 6.62 6.39 22.00
C LEU A 166 5.89 5.63 23.12
N MET A 167 5.78 4.30 22.98
CA MET A 167 5.05 3.43 23.90
C MET A 167 5.53 3.54 25.36
N SER A 168 6.82 3.76 25.58
CA SER A 168 7.36 4.00 26.92
C SER A 168 8.44 5.10 26.93
N PRO A 169 8.64 5.81 28.05
CA PRO A 169 9.56 6.95 28.13
C PRO A 169 11.03 6.60 27.91
N GLU A 170 11.44 5.35 28.13
CA GLU A 170 12.80 4.87 27.88
C GLU A 170 13.11 4.70 26.38
N MET A 171 12.09 4.61 25.52
CA MET A 171 12.28 4.55 24.07
C MET A 171 12.53 5.95 23.52
N LYS A 172 13.67 6.15 22.87
CA LYS A 172 14.10 7.44 22.33
C LYS A 172 14.05 7.52 20.81
N ILE A 173 13.92 6.37 20.15
CA ILE A 173 13.79 6.29 18.69
C ILE A 173 13.03 5.02 18.31
N GLU A 174 12.14 5.17 17.33
CA GLU A 174 11.49 4.08 16.63
C GLU A 174 11.65 4.27 15.13
N ILE A 175 11.93 3.18 14.41
CA ILE A 175 12.17 3.18 12.97
C ILE A 175 11.29 2.13 12.31
N GLU A 176 10.51 2.53 11.32
CA GLU A 176 9.78 1.65 10.40
C GLU A 176 10.43 1.73 9.02
N VAL A 177 10.58 0.58 8.34
CA VAL A 177 11.09 0.55 6.97
C VAL A 177 10.20 -0.26 6.04
N THR A 178 10.19 0.15 4.77
CA THR A 178 9.70 -0.67 3.65
C THR A 178 10.87 -0.95 2.73
N ALA A 179 11.05 -2.22 2.38
CA ALA A 179 12.08 -2.68 1.48
C ALA A 179 11.47 -3.40 0.28
N ARG A 180 12.19 -3.39 -0.83
CA ARG A 180 11.86 -4.17 -2.02
C ARG A 180 13.08 -4.97 -2.43
N ARG A 181 13.01 -6.30 -2.31
CA ARG A 181 14.12 -7.21 -2.63
C ARG A 181 14.63 -6.96 -4.05
N GLY A 182 15.94 -6.81 -4.21
CA GLY A 182 16.58 -6.56 -5.50
C GLY A 182 16.45 -5.12 -5.99
N SER A 183 16.07 -4.18 -5.12
CA SER A 183 16.07 -2.75 -5.45
C SER A 183 17.41 -2.08 -5.21
N ALA A 184 18.32 -2.76 -4.51
CA ALA A 184 19.71 -2.33 -4.36
C ALA A 184 20.35 -2.07 -5.74
N ALA A 185 20.87 -0.85 -5.93
CA ALA A 185 21.59 -0.43 -7.14
C ALA A 185 23.02 -0.98 -7.18
#